data_AF-A0A2E5EJF9-F1
#
_entry.id   AF-A0A2E5EJF9-F1
#
_cell.length_a   1.000
_cell.length_b   1.000
_cell.length_c   1.000
_cell.angle_alpha   90.00
_cell.angle_beta   90.00
_cell.angle_gamma   90.00
#
_symmetry.space_group_name_H-M   'P 1'
#
loop_
_entity.id
_entity.type
_entity.pdbx_description
1 polymer ?
#
loop_
_entity_poly.entity_id
_entity_poly.type
_entity_poly.pdbx_seq_one_letter_code
_entity_poly.pdbx_strand_id
1 'polypeptide(L)'
;MFSQQPCWPADVDELKAYLLERNSDTNAIALLIDPLRRGDIVLVWQGALSDVGDASEKFLLGYEKNTPRSGGYMVTGGGFVRQISAEEFAEYKPLPKQLVSVPDDKDKK
;
A
#
# COMPACT_ATOMS: atom_id res chain seq x y z
N MET A 1 -16.00 24.95 -3.02
CA MET A 1 -15.12 24.64 -1.87
C MET A 1 -14.42 23.34 -2.21
N PHE A 2 -13.17 23.41 -2.65
CA PHE A 2 -12.41 22.20 -2.99
C PHE A 2 -12.10 21.47 -1.69
N SER A 3 -12.69 20.30 -1.49
CA SER A 3 -12.32 19.40 -0.40
C SER A 3 -10.82 19.18 -0.48
N GLN A 4 -10.09 19.64 0.53
CA GLN A 4 -8.70 19.26 0.70
C GLN A 4 -8.67 17.75 0.94
N GLN A 5 -8.48 16.96 -0.12
CA GLN A 5 -8.09 15.57 0.05
C GLN A 5 -6.84 15.56 0.92
N PRO A 6 -6.78 14.73 1.97
CA PRO A 6 -5.55 14.60 2.75
C PRO A 6 -4.46 14.22 1.76
N CYS A 7 -3.39 15.02 1.71
CA CYS A 7 -2.21 14.73 0.91
C CYS A 7 -1.70 13.35 1.32
N TRP A 8 -2.01 12.34 0.51
CA TRP A 8 -1.45 11.01 0.70
C TRP A 8 0.05 11.12 0.46
N PRO A 9 0.88 10.47 1.30
CA PRO A 9 2.33 10.54 1.14
C PRO A 9 2.72 10.12 -0.28
N ALA A 10 3.57 10.88 -0.95
CA ALA A 10 4.01 10.57 -2.32
C ALA A 10 5.17 9.57 -2.32
N ASP A 11 5.94 9.52 -1.25
CA ASP A 11 7.12 8.67 -1.09
C ASP A 11 7.26 8.10 0.34
N VAL A 12 8.30 7.30 0.54
CA VAL A 12 8.57 6.58 1.79
C VAL A 12 8.95 7.53 2.94
N ASP A 13 9.61 8.66 2.65
CA ASP A 13 9.97 9.65 3.66
C ASP A 13 8.73 10.43 4.12
N GLU A 14 7.84 10.80 3.19
CA GLU A 14 6.54 11.36 3.54
C GLU A 14 5.66 10.36 4.27
N LEU A 15 5.70 9.07 3.92
CA LEU A 15 4.99 8.01 4.65
C LEU A 15 5.48 7.93 6.09
N LYS A 16 6.80 7.98 6.29
CA LYS A 16 7.39 7.99 7.63
C LYS A 16 6.86 9.17 8.45
N ALA A 17 6.87 10.38 7.90
CA ALA A 17 6.35 11.56 8.58
C ALA A 17 4.86 11.41 8.91
N TYR A 18 4.07 10.96 7.94
CA TYR A 18 2.64 10.70 8.10
C TYR A 18 2.33 9.67 9.19
N LEU A 19 3.10 8.57 9.25
CA LEU A 19 2.95 7.54 10.28
C LEU A 19 3.37 8.05 11.65
N LEU A 20 4.44 8.85 11.75
CA LEU A 20 4.91 9.43 13.01
C LEU A 20 3.91 10.44 13.60
N GLU A 21 3.19 11.17 12.76
CA GLU A 21 2.11 12.07 13.20
C GLU A 21 0.89 11.32 13.72
N ARG A 22 0.60 10.13 13.18
CA ARG A 22 -0.63 9.39 13.49
C ARG A 22 -0.44 8.21 14.44
N ASN A 23 0.79 7.83 14.71
CA ASN A 23 1.12 6.65 15.50
C ASN A 23 2.29 6.97 16.43
N SER A 24 2.12 6.69 17.73
CA SER A 24 3.13 6.99 18.74
C SER A 24 4.28 5.97 18.75
N ASP A 25 4.10 4.83 18.08
CA ASP A 25 5.08 3.73 18.03
C ASP A 25 6.17 3.97 16.98
N THR A 26 7.10 4.86 17.31
CA THR A 26 8.27 5.22 16.49
C THR A 26 9.13 4.01 16.12
N ASN A 27 9.26 3.02 17.01
CA ASN A 27 9.99 1.78 16.74
C ASN A 27 9.32 0.92 15.66
N ALA A 28 7.99 0.76 15.73
CA ALA A 28 7.25 0.01 14.71
C ALA A 28 7.37 0.68 13.33
N ILE A 29 7.33 2.00 13.29
CA ILE A 29 7.51 2.78 12.06
C ILE A 29 8.92 2.59 11.51
N ALA A 30 9.96 2.65 12.35
CA ALA A 30 11.33 2.42 11.91
C ALA A 30 11.53 1.01 11.31
N LEU A 31 10.94 0.00 11.95
CA LEU A 31 10.97 -1.40 11.48
C LEU A 31 10.20 -1.62 10.17
N LEU A 32 9.25 -0.75 9.80
CA LEU A 32 8.52 -0.80 8.54
C LEU A 32 9.23 -0.02 7.42
N ILE A 33 9.72 1.19 7.72
CA ILE A 33 10.30 2.10 6.71
C ILE A 33 11.60 1.55 6.13
N ASP A 34 12.43 0.94 6.96
CA ASP A 34 13.72 0.39 6.57
C ASP A 34 13.61 -0.77 5.54
N PRO A 35 12.78 -1.81 5.74
CA PRO A 35 12.55 -2.84 4.72
C PRO A 35 11.79 -2.33 3.48
N LEU A 36 10.89 -1.36 3.62
CA LEU A 36 10.26 -0.69 2.47
C LEU A 36 11.31 0.01 1.60
N ARG A 37 12.24 0.76 2.22
CA ARG A 37 13.31 1.47 1.51
C ARG A 37 14.32 0.52 0.86
N ARG A 38 14.63 -0.61 1.51
CA ARG A 38 15.46 -1.68 0.91
C ARG A 38 14.77 -2.42 -0.23
N GLY A 39 13.45 -2.27 -0.37
CA GLY A 39 12.65 -3.02 -1.34
C GLY A 39 12.45 -4.48 -0.93
N ASP A 40 12.60 -4.79 0.35
CA ASP A 40 12.23 -6.10 0.92
C ASP A 40 10.71 -6.27 0.95
N ILE A 41 9.97 -5.16 1.01
CA ILE A 41 8.51 -5.12 0.98
C ILE A 41 8.04 -4.35 -0.26
N VAL A 42 7.08 -4.93 -0.98
CA VAL A 42 6.36 -4.29 -2.07
C VAL A 42 4.98 -3.88 -1.56
N LEU A 43 4.62 -2.60 -1.72
CA LEU A 43 3.32 -2.07 -1.33
C LEU A 43 2.58 -1.52 -2.56
N VAL A 44 1.30 -1.82 -2.67
CA VAL A 44 0.42 -1.23 -3.68
C VAL A 44 -0.01 0.15 -3.20
N TRP A 45 0.65 1.18 -3.72
CA TRP A 45 0.31 2.57 -3.43
C TRP A 45 -0.98 2.99 -4.12
N GLN A 46 -1.82 3.78 -3.43
CA GLN A 46 -3.10 4.29 -3.96
C GLN A 46 -4.04 3.19 -4.48
N GLY A 47 -4.09 2.04 -3.81
CA GLY A 47 -5.06 0.99 -4.13
C GLY A 47 -6.50 1.44 -3.86
N ALA A 48 -7.39 1.23 -4.83
CA ALA A 48 -8.81 1.52 -4.70
C ALA A 48 -9.53 0.43 -3.90
N LEU A 49 -9.59 0.61 -2.58
CA LEU A 49 -10.32 -0.29 -1.68
C LEU A 49 -11.84 -0.20 -1.85
N SER A 50 -12.35 0.97 -2.28
CA SER A 50 -13.79 1.21 -2.45
C SER A 50 -14.41 0.47 -3.63
N ASP A 51 -13.62 0.04 -4.62
CA ASP A 51 -14.11 -0.66 -5.82
C ASP A 51 -14.24 -2.18 -5.59
N VAL A 52 -13.59 -2.70 -4.54
CA VAL A 52 -13.46 -4.15 -4.28
C VAL A 52 -14.40 -4.70 -3.21
N GLY A 53 -15.08 -3.85 -2.43
CA GLY A 53 -16.10 -4.26 -1.43
C GLY A 53 -15.66 -5.41 -0.52
N ASP A 54 -16.56 -6.36 -0.26
CA ASP A 54 -16.30 -7.61 0.50
C ASP A 54 -15.22 -8.52 -0.12
N ALA A 55 -14.81 -8.28 -1.38
CA ALA A 55 -13.74 -9.05 -2.01
C ALA A 55 -12.33 -8.51 -1.68
N SER A 56 -12.21 -7.47 -0.85
CA SER A 56 -10.93 -6.86 -0.43
C SER A 56 -9.90 -7.87 0.10
N GLU A 57 -10.33 -8.98 0.70
CA GLU A 57 -9.45 -10.06 1.18
C GLU A 57 -8.79 -10.88 0.06
N LYS A 58 -9.35 -10.85 -1.16
CA LYS A 58 -8.80 -11.51 -2.36
C LYS A 58 -7.79 -10.65 -3.11
N PHE A 59 -7.63 -9.40 -2.69
CA PHE A 59 -6.66 -8.48 -3.26
C PHE A 59 -5.46 -8.32 -2.36
N LEU A 60 -4.33 -8.06 -3.00
CA LEU A 60 -3.06 -7.84 -2.36
C LEU A 60 -2.78 -6.33 -2.22
N LEU A 61 -2.51 -5.91 -0.99
CA LEU A 61 -2.11 -4.56 -0.63
C LEU A 61 -0.59 -4.45 -0.46
N GLY A 62 0.06 -5.49 0.03
CA GLY A 62 1.52 -5.55 0.11
C GLY A 62 2.05 -6.95 0.35
N TYR A 63 3.34 -7.17 0.10
CA TYR A 63 3.98 -8.47 0.27
C TYR A 63 5.49 -8.33 0.36
N GLU A 64 6.15 -9.36 0.91
CA GLU A 64 7.60 -9.44 0.86
C GLU A 64 8.07 -9.75 -0.57
N LYS A 65 9.14 -9.11 -1.03
CA LYS A 65 9.66 -9.28 -2.40
C LYS A 65 9.97 -10.74 -2.76
N ASN A 66 10.32 -11.57 -1.78
CA ASN A 66 10.61 -12.99 -1.97
C ASN A 66 9.38 -13.91 -1.92
N THR A 67 8.20 -13.41 -1.51
CA THR A 67 6.94 -14.19 -1.46
C THR A 67 6.63 -14.95 -2.76
N PRO A 68 6.73 -14.36 -3.97
CA PRO A 68 6.46 -15.10 -5.22
C PRO A 68 7.44 -16.26 -5.48
N ARG A 69 8.59 -16.33 -4.81
CA ARG A 69 9.61 -17.37 -5.02
C ARG A 69 9.61 -18.44 -3.93
N SER A 70 9.34 -18.07 -2.69
CA SER A 70 9.51 -18.96 -1.54
C SER A 70 8.33 -18.97 -0.57
N GLY A 71 7.26 -18.23 -0.87
CA GLY A 71 6.24 -17.90 0.12
C GLY A 71 6.76 -16.87 1.11
N GLY A 72 5.88 -16.42 2.01
CA GLY A 72 6.19 -15.37 2.97
C GLY A 72 4.93 -14.68 3.45
N TYR A 73 5.09 -13.45 3.94
CA TYR A 73 3.99 -12.65 4.43
C TYR A 73 3.43 -11.74 3.34
N MET A 74 2.11 -11.67 3.28
CA MET A 74 1.37 -10.68 2.50
C MET A 74 0.33 -9.96 3.36
N VAL A 75 -0.07 -8.78 2.91
CA VAL A 75 -1.14 -7.98 3.47
C VAL A 75 -2.27 -7.96 2.46
N THR A 76 -3.45 -8.39 2.88
CA THR A 76 -4.66 -8.34 2.05
C THR A 76 -5.21 -6.92 1.96
N GLY A 77 -6.08 -6.65 0.99
CA GLY A 77 -6.80 -5.38 0.88
C GLY A 77 -7.64 -5.06 2.12
N GLY A 78 -8.06 -6.07 2.89
CA GLY A 78 -8.71 -5.90 4.19
C GLY A 78 -7.78 -5.44 5.33
N GLY A 79 -6.48 -5.32 5.08
CA GLY A 79 -5.48 -4.93 6.09
C GLY A 79 -4.99 -6.08 6.97
N PHE A 80 -5.31 -7.33 6.63
CA PHE A 80 -4.88 -8.49 7.40
C PHE A 80 -3.56 -9.06 6.85
N VAL A 81 -2.63 -9.36 7.76
CA VAL A 81 -1.39 -10.05 7.42
C VAL A 81 -1.64 -11.55 7.39
N ARG A 82 -1.19 -12.24 6.33
CA ARG A 82 -1.26 -13.69 6.20
C ARG A 82 0.07 -14.24 5.71
N GLN A 83 0.46 -15.39 6.25
CA GLN A 83 1.55 -16.18 5.70
C GLN A 83 0.98 -17.05 4.59
N ILE A 84 1.63 -17.05 3.43
CA ILE A 84 1.17 -17.80 2.24
C ILE A 84 2.34 -18.48 1.55
N SER A 85 2.03 -19.55 0.83
CA SER A 85 2.99 -20.24 -0.04
C SER A 85 3.18 -19.49 -1.36
N ALA A 86 4.27 -19.78 -2.08
CA ALA A 86 4.51 -19.21 -3.41
C ALA A 86 3.40 -19.58 -4.42
N GLU A 87 2.84 -20.80 -4.28
CA GLU A 87 1.74 -21.29 -5.12
C GLU A 87 0.45 -20.50 -4.87
N GLU A 88 0.12 -20.27 -3.60
CA GLU A 88 -1.05 -19.47 -3.21
C GLU A 88 -0.91 -18.01 -3.63
N PHE A 89 0.31 -17.46 -3.59
CA PHE A 89 0.58 -16.08 -4.04
C PHE A 89 0.11 -15.82 -5.47
N ALA A 90 0.26 -16.81 -6.35
CA ALA A 90 -0.11 -16.68 -7.76
C ALA A 90 -1.62 -16.48 -7.98
N GLU A 91 -2.46 -16.82 -6.99
CA GLU A 91 -3.91 -16.66 -7.07
C GLU A 91 -4.38 -15.24 -6.72
N TYR A 92 -3.53 -14.46 -6.04
CA TYR A 92 -3.86 -13.10 -5.63
C TYR A 92 -3.57 -12.08 -6.71
N LYS A 93 -4.43 -11.06 -6.81
CA LYS A 93 -4.23 -9.92 -7.71
C LYS A 93 -3.90 -8.67 -6.89
N PRO A 94 -2.98 -7.82 -7.35
CA PRO A 94 -2.77 -6.52 -6.72
C PRO A 94 -4.06 -5.71 -6.76
N LEU A 95 -4.27 -4.89 -5.73
CA LEU A 95 -5.40 -3.95 -5.71
C LEU A 95 -5.42 -3.12 -7.00
N PRO A 96 -6.59 -2.91 -7.62
CA PRO A 96 -6.69 -1.97 -8.72
C PRO A 96 -6.25 -0.60 -8.23
N LYS A 97 -5.40 0.08 -9.01
CA LYS A 97 -5.01 1.45 -8.68
C LYS A 97 -6.24 2.33 -8.81
N GLN A 98 -6.45 3.21 -7.84
CA GLN A 98 -7.42 4.28 -8.02
C GLN A 98 -6.96 5.10 -9.22
N LEU A 99 -7.77 5.18 -10.27
CA LEU A 99 -7.56 6.14 -11.35
C LEU A 99 -7.73 7.52 -10.71
N VAL A 100 -6.64 8.10 -10.24
CA VAL A 100 -6.61 9.51 -9.87
C VAL A 100 -6.79 10.24 -11.19
N SER A 101 -7.99 10.75 -11.44
CA SER A 101 -8.17 11.82 -12.43
C SER A 101 -7.35 13.00 -11.93
N VAL A 102 -6.07 13.03 -12.26
CA VAL A 102 -5.28 14.26 -12.22
C VAL A 102 -6.05 15.27 -13.06
N PRO A 103 -6.58 16.37 -12.49
CA PRO A 103 -7.03 17.46 -13.34
C PRO A 103 -5.80 17.91 -14.12
N ASP A 104 -5.85 17.72 -15.44
CA ASP A 104 -4.88 18.27 -16.38
C ASP A 104 -4.75 19.76 -16.06
N ASP A 105 -3.56 20.17 -15.61
CA ASP A 105 -3.17 21.55 -15.38
C ASP A 105 -3.20 22.28 -16.74
N LYS A 106 -4.41 22.66 -17.16
CA LYS A 106 -4.68 23.51 -18.31
C LYS A 106 -5.85 24.42 -18.00
N ASP A 107 -5.60 25.42 -17.16
CA ASP A 107 -6.01 26.77 -17.54
C ASP A 107 -5.11 27.79 -16.84
N LYS A 108 -3.95 28.02 -17.46
CA LYS A 108 -3.22 29.26 -17.29
C LYS A 108 -3.96 30.29 -18.15
N LYS A 109 -4.65 31.23 -17.52
CA LYS A 109 -5.02 32.50 -18.16
C LYS A 109 -4.92 33.67 -17.19
#